data_AF-A0A644W5P0-F1
#
_entry.id   AF-A0A644W5P0-F1
#
_cell.length_a   1.000
_cell.length_b   1.000
_cell.length_c   1.000
_cell.angle_alpha   90.00
_cell.angle_beta   90.00
_cell.angle_gamma   90.00
#
_symmetry.space_group_name_H-M   'P 1'
#
loop_
_entity.id
_entity.type
_entity.pdbx_description
1 polymer ?
#
loop_
_entity_poly.entity_id
_entity_poly.type
_entity_poly.pdbx_seq_one_letter_code
_entity_poly.pdbx_strand_id
1 'polypeptide(L)'
;MKKRFATFALLLAVAAFSLTGCGIVTVVKTGEEAALTGETTVDVASEAGTTWDAVVEEITQNAAELSDLDTGSGTGAYAVKGTGTITAIDQESKNGSITLSIDGYTDKTVKIAIGPVYSGTSVRDAQTQKAYSDFTNQGEWSEYALGLNTIVDQQVVAPNNFDANSVGKTVTFTGACSAPTGDTIMVTPVALAVE
;
A
#
# COMPACT_ATOMS: atom_id res chain seq x y z
N MET A 1 31.13 23.74 64.63
CA MET A 1 32.01 23.15 63.60
C MET A 1 31.78 21.62 63.53
N LYS A 2 31.71 21.08 62.31
CA LYS A 2 31.98 19.67 61.94
C LYS A 2 30.93 18.53 62.12
N LYS A 3 29.62 18.77 62.29
CA LYS A 3 28.63 17.65 62.27
C LYS A 3 27.33 17.88 61.49
N ARG A 4 27.25 18.88 60.61
CA ARG A 4 26.03 19.19 59.83
C ARG A 4 26.16 19.06 58.30
N PHE A 5 27.24 18.43 57.82
CA PHE A 5 27.53 18.31 56.38
C PHE A 5 27.47 16.88 55.82
N ALA A 6 27.02 15.89 56.59
CA ALA A 6 27.00 14.49 56.15
C ALA A 6 25.60 13.96 55.77
N THR A 7 24.55 14.77 55.88
CA THR A 7 23.16 14.35 55.58
C THR A 7 22.60 14.99 54.31
N PHE A 8 23.46 15.55 53.46
CA PHE A 8 23.09 16.11 52.15
C PHE A 8 23.65 15.31 50.96
N ALA A 9 24.22 14.12 51.21
CA ALA A 9 24.75 13.23 50.17
C ALA A 9 23.93 11.93 49.99
N LEU A 10 22.82 11.76 50.71
CA LEU A 10 21.97 10.56 50.63
C LEU A 10 20.52 10.85 50.19
N LEU A 11 20.26 12.05 49.68
CA LEU A 11 18.95 12.45 49.15
C LEU A 11 18.98 12.82 47.66
N LEU A 12 20.04 12.42 46.96
CA LEU A 12 20.21 12.62 45.51
C LEU A 12 20.43 11.31 44.73
N ALA A 13 19.95 10.18 45.25
CA ALA A 13 20.09 8.86 44.61
C ALA A 13 18.77 8.08 44.47
N VAL A 14 17.61 8.71 44.70
CA VAL A 14 16.28 8.09 44.55
C VAL A 14 15.33 9.03 43.81
N ALA A 15 15.77 9.53 42.65
CA ALA A 15 14.93 10.32 41.75
C ALA A 15 15.24 9.99 40.27
N ALA A 16 15.46 8.71 39.95
CA ALA A 16 15.70 8.27 38.58
C ALA A 16 15.19 6.84 38.31
N PHE A 17 14.05 6.44 38.87
CA PHE A 17 13.48 5.11 38.60
C PHE A 17 11.97 5.07 38.37
N SER A 18 11.36 6.19 37.96
CA SER A 18 9.91 6.27 37.74
C SER A 18 9.48 6.65 36.32
N LEU A 19 10.32 6.41 35.30
CA LEU A 19 9.97 6.71 33.89
C LEU A 19 10.36 5.61 32.89
N THR A 20 10.37 4.34 33.30
CA THR A 20 10.46 3.20 32.37
C THR A 20 9.20 2.36 32.46
N GLY A 21 8.06 3.02 32.25
CA GLY A 21 6.73 2.41 32.18
C GLY A 21 6.05 2.56 30.82
N CYS A 22 6.68 3.23 29.87
CA CYS A 22 6.38 3.03 28.45
C CYS A 22 7.42 2.05 27.95
N GLY A 23 7.03 0.79 27.75
CA GLY A 23 7.90 -0.18 27.09
C GLY A 23 8.49 0.47 25.85
N ILE A 24 9.81 0.38 25.71
CA ILE A 24 10.50 0.67 24.46
C ILE A 24 9.92 -0.34 23.48
N VAL A 25 8.86 0.05 22.78
CA VAL A 25 8.46 -0.59 21.53
C VAL A 25 9.57 -0.17 20.59
N THR A 26 10.61 -1.00 20.48
CA THR A 26 11.53 -0.91 19.36
C THR A 26 10.67 -1.04 18.12
N VAL A 27 10.46 0.08 17.43
CA VAL A 27 9.91 0.10 16.08
C VAL A 27 10.97 -0.57 15.22
N VAL A 28 10.85 -1.88 15.09
CA VAL A 28 11.61 -2.63 14.11
C VAL A 28 11.15 -2.12 12.75
N LYS A 29 12.11 -1.75 11.90
CA LYS A 29 11.78 -1.36 10.53
C LYS A 29 11.19 -2.59 9.84
N THR A 30 10.08 -2.41 9.14
CA THR A 30 9.51 -3.42 8.26
C THR A 30 10.63 -4.03 7.39
N GLY A 31 10.88 -5.34 7.52
CA GLY A 31 11.97 -6.06 6.84
C GLY A 31 13.22 -6.43 7.67
N GLU A 32 13.38 -5.95 8.91
CA GLU A 32 14.54 -6.30 9.77
C GLU A 32 14.22 -7.30 10.89
N GLU A 33 12.98 -7.79 10.99
CA GLU A 33 12.51 -8.74 12.02
C GLU A 33 13.28 -10.08 12.00
N ALA A 34 13.62 -10.57 10.80
CA ALA A 34 14.30 -11.85 10.60
C ALA A 34 15.69 -11.91 11.26
N ALA A 35 16.36 -10.76 11.44
CA ALA A 35 17.67 -10.69 12.08
C ALA A 35 17.61 -10.87 13.61
N LEU A 36 16.43 -10.74 14.22
CA LEU A 36 16.23 -10.79 15.68
C LEU A 36 15.60 -12.09 16.17
N THR A 37 14.79 -12.76 15.35
CA THR A 37 14.02 -13.96 15.77
C THR A 37 14.67 -15.29 15.40
N GLY A 38 15.59 -15.31 14.45
CA GLY A 38 16.19 -16.55 13.95
C GLY A 38 15.21 -17.43 13.15
N GLU A 39 14.06 -16.89 12.75
CA GLU A 39 13.14 -17.56 11.83
C GLU A 39 13.68 -17.57 10.41
N THR A 40 13.61 -18.73 9.77
CA THR A 40 13.89 -18.89 8.35
C THR A 40 12.86 -18.08 7.56
N THR A 41 13.33 -17.04 6.87
CA THR A 41 12.56 -16.20 5.97
C THR A 41 11.78 -17.06 4.98
N VAL A 42 10.46 -17.09 5.10
CA VAL A 42 9.62 -17.34 3.92
C VAL A 42 9.97 -16.21 2.94
N ASP A 43 10.35 -16.54 1.70
CA ASP A 43 10.55 -15.52 0.67
C ASP A 43 9.17 -15.00 0.26
N VAL A 44 8.65 -14.04 1.02
CA VAL A 44 7.31 -13.47 0.83
C VAL A 44 7.16 -12.84 -0.55
N ALA A 45 8.26 -12.35 -1.15
CA ALA A 45 8.26 -11.85 -2.52
C ALA A 45 8.05 -12.99 -3.53
N SER A 46 8.63 -14.17 -3.29
CA SER A 46 8.34 -15.37 -4.09
C SER A 46 6.87 -15.79 -3.97
N GLU A 47 6.25 -15.68 -2.79
CA GLU A 47 4.82 -15.98 -2.60
C GLU A 47 3.92 -15.01 -3.38
N ALA A 48 4.24 -13.72 -3.42
CA ALA A 48 3.51 -12.75 -4.26
C ALA A 48 3.62 -13.11 -5.76
N GLY A 49 4.79 -13.59 -6.19
CA GLY A 49 5.01 -14.04 -7.56
C GLY A 49 4.19 -15.28 -7.92
N THR A 50 4.07 -16.26 -7.02
CA THR A 50 3.33 -17.50 -7.29
C THR A 50 1.82 -17.31 -7.30
N THR A 51 1.30 -16.34 -6.54
CA THR A 51 -0.15 -16.05 -6.49
C THR A 51 -0.60 -15.02 -7.50
N TRP A 52 0.32 -14.28 -8.12
CA TRP A 52 0.01 -13.13 -8.98
C TRP A 52 -1.06 -13.42 -10.04
N ASP A 53 -0.89 -14.49 -10.82
CA ASP A 53 -1.83 -14.81 -11.90
C ASP A 53 -3.25 -15.09 -11.38
N ALA A 54 -3.36 -15.79 -10.25
CA ALA A 54 -4.65 -16.07 -9.61
C ALA A 54 -5.27 -14.80 -9.00
N VAL A 55 -4.45 -13.90 -8.44
CA VAL A 55 -4.89 -12.60 -7.94
C VAL A 55 -5.42 -11.73 -9.08
N VAL A 56 -4.72 -11.68 -10.23
CA VAL A 56 -5.17 -10.96 -11.42
C VAL A 56 -6.50 -11.51 -11.91
N GLU A 57 -6.61 -12.84 -12.04
CA GLU A 57 -7.84 -13.50 -12.49
C GLU A 57 -9.02 -13.19 -11.57
N GLU A 58 -8.84 -13.33 -10.25
CA GLU A 58 -9.88 -13.05 -9.26
C GLU A 58 -10.33 -11.58 -9.32
N ILE A 59 -9.39 -10.64 -9.32
CA ILE A 59 -9.70 -9.20 -9.39
C ILE A 59 -10.42 -8.88 -10.70
N THR A 60 -9.99 -9.45 -11.84
CA THR A 60 -10.66 -9.22 -13.12
C THR A 60 -12.09 -9.79 -13.14
N GLN A 61 -12.32 -10.97 -12.56
CA GLN A 61 -13.66 -11.56 -12.49
C GLN A 61 -14.60 -10.77 -11.58
N ASN A 62 -14.09 -10.25 -10.47
CA ASN A 62 -14.86 -9.51 -9.47
C ASN A 62 -14.95 -8.01 -9.74
N ALA A 63 -14.25 -7.49 -10.75
CA ALA A 63 -14.18 -6.07 -11.03
C ALA A 63 -15.54 -5.50 -11.46
N ALA A 64 -16.05 -4.56 -10.65
CA ALA A 64 -17.20 -3.73 -10.99
C ALA A 64 -16.76 -2.52 -11.84
N GLU A 65 -17.67 -1.99 -12.65
CA GLU A 65 -17.42 -0.72 -13.32
C GLU A 65 -17.22 0.38 -12.28
N LEU A 66 -16.15 1.17 -12.42
CA LEU A 66 -15.83 2.22 -11.44
C LEU A 66 -16.96 3.24 -11.32
N SER A 67 -17.69 3.50 -12.41
CA SER A 67 -18.86 4.38 -12.42
C SER A 67 -19.97 3.93 -11.48
N ASP A 68 -20.04 2.63 -11.19
CA ASP A 68 -21.08 2.00 -10.37
C ASP A 68 -20.63 1.79 -8.92
N LEU A 69 -19.40 2.18 -8.59
CA LEU A 69 -18.84 1.99 -7.26
C LEU A 69 -19.59 2.87 -6.24
N ASP A 70 -20.28 2.23 -5.28
CA ASP A 70 -20.84 2.95 -4.13
C ASP A 70 -19.72 3.40 -3.19
N THR A 71 -19.34 4.67 -3.33
CA THR A 71 -18.29 5.30 -2.53
C THR A 71 -18.78 5.79 -1.16
N GLY A 72 -20.07 5.60 -0.83
CA GLY A 72 -20.71 6.20 0.35
C GLY A 72 -20.66 5.37 1.63
N SER A 73 -20.40 4.06 1.54
CA SER A 73 -20.71 3.13 2.64
C SER A 73 -19.68 2.03 2.88
N GLY A 74 -18.69 1.90 2.01
CA GLY A 74 -17.81 0.75 1.93
C GLY A 74 -16.68 0.74 2.96
N THR A 75 -16.33 -0.45 3.47
CA THR A 75 -15.04 -0.71 4.14
C THR A 75 -14.21 -1.68 3.31
N GLY A 76 -12.88 -1.60 3.37
CA GLY A 76 -11.98 -2.52 2.65
C GLY A 76 -11.56 -2.06 1.25
N ALA A 77 -11.16 -3.03 0.41
CA ALA A 77 -10.72 -2.81 -0.96
C ALA A 77 -11.68 -3.47 -1.96
N TYR A 78 -11.78 -2.87 -3.14
CA TYR A 78 -12.72 -3.19 -4.20
C TYR A 78 -11.97 -3.45 -5.49
N ALA A 79 -12.34 -4.50 -6.21
CA ALA A 79 -11.95 -4.70 -7.58
C ALA A 79 -12.76 -3.77 -8.49
N VAL A 80 -12.07 -2.99 -9.31
CA VAL A 80 -12.68 -2.00 -10.21
C VAL A 80 -12.07 -2.08 -11.60
N LYS A 81 -12.88 -1.77 -12.60
CA LYS A 81 -12.47 -1.61 -13.99
C LYS A 81 -13.10 -0.37 -14.59
N GLY A 82 -12.55 0.07 -15.70
CA GLY A 82 -13.12 1.18 -16.44
C GLY A 82 -12.25 1.57 -17.62
N THR A 83 -12.78 2.52 -18.38
CA THR A 83 -12.07 3.16 -19.50
C THR A 83 -12.12 4.65 -19.31
N GLY A 84 -10.99 5.32 -19.48
CA GLY A 84 -10.91 6.77 -19.33
C GLY A 84 -9.77 7.38 -20.12
N THR A 85 -9.87 8.68 -20.36
CA THR A 85 -8.84 9.46 -21.05
C THR A 85 -7.85 10.03 -20.05
N ILE A 86 -6.55 9.92 -20.31
CA ILE A 86 -5.52 10.53 -19.45
C ILE A 86 -5.59 12.05 -19.57
N THR A 87 -5.83 12.74 -18.47
CA THR A 87 -5.89 14.21 -18.42
C THR A 87 -4.63 14.84 -17.82
N ALA A 88 -3.95 14.12 -16.94
CA ALA A 88 -2.72 14.57 -16.32
C ALA A 88 -1.85 13.38 -15.91
N ILE A 89 -0.54 13.59 -15.85
CA ILE A 89 0.45 12.61 -15.43
C ILE A 89 1.37 13.28 -14.43
N ASP A 90 1.57 12.62 -13.28
CA ASP A 90 2.51 13.01 -12.24
C ASP A 90 3.57 11.92 -12.12
N GLN A 91 4.79 12.23 -12.58
CA GLN A 91 5.98 11.39 -12.43
C GLN A 91 7.06 12.05 -11.57
N GLU A 92 6.83 13.29 -11.13
CA GLU A 92 7.76 14.00 -10.25
C GLU A 92 7.57 13.56 -8.79
N SER A 93 6.34 13.22 -8.41
CA SER A 93 6.02 12.66 -7.11
C SER A 93 6.57 11.25 -6.94
N LYS A 94 6.98 10.92 -5.71
CA LYS A 94 7.33 9.53 -5.33
C LYS A 94 6.16 8.57 -5.52
N ASN A 95 4.93 9.04 -5.31
CA ASN A 95 3.70 8.30 -5.53
C ASN A 95 3.08 8.75 -6.85
N GLY A 96 3.81 8.61 -7.95
CA GLY A 96 3.37 9.06 -9.26
C GLY A 96 2.04 8.43 -9.65
N SER A 97 1.26 9.18 -10.42
CA SER A 97 -0.09 8.80 -10.81
C SER A 97 -0.47 9.37 -12.16
N ILE A 98 -1.38 8.69 -12.87
CA ILE A 98 -2.12 9.29 -13.98
C ILE A 98 -3.54 9.64 -13.50
N THR A 99 -4.03 10.80 -13.90
CA THR A 99 -5.41 11.21 -13.65
C THR A 99 -6.24 10.89 -14.88
N LEU A 100 -7.40 10.26 -14.67
CA LEU A 100 -8.31 9.86 -15.73
C LEU A 100 -9.59 10.69 -15.70
N SER A 101 -10.11 10.99 -16.89
CA SER A 101 -11.50 11.39 -17.11
C SER A 101 -12.27 10.18 -17.61
N ILE A 102 -13.26 9.73 -16.84
CA ILE A 102 -14.13 8.60 -17.20
C ILE A 102 -15.47 9.18 -17.63
N ASP A 103 -15.97 8.75 -18.79
CA ASP A 103 -17.23 9.25 -19.32
C ASP A 103 -18.38 8.90 -18.38
N GLY A 104 -19.27 9.87 -18.12
CA GLY A 104 -20.38 9.72 -17.19
C GLY A 104 -20.02 9.63 -15.70
N TYR A 105 -18.75 9.74 -15.31
CA TYR A 105 -18.33 9.71 -13.90
C TYR A 105 -17.65 11.01 -13.47
N THR A 106 -18.33 11.79 -12.63
CA THR A 106 -17.84 13.09 -12.15
C THR A 106 -17.78 13.23 -10.64
N ASP A 107 -18.15 12.16 -9.91
CA ASP A 107 -18.31 12.22 -8.46
C ASP A 107 -16.99 12.37 -7.72
N LYS A 108 -15.92 11.75 -8.25
CA LYS A 108 -14.58 11.78 -7.67
C LYS A 108 -13.51 11.81 -8.75
N THR A 109 -12.35 12.34 -8.40
CA THR A 109 -11.15 12.30 -9.24
C THR A 109 -10.59 10.88 -9.26
N VAL A 110 -10.49 10.27 -10.43
CA VAL A 110 -9.92 8.94 -10.59
C VAL A 110 -8.45 9.03 -10.94
N LYS A 111 -7.62 8.34 -10.17
CA LYS A 111 -6.19 8.25 -10.38
C LYS A 111 -5.75 6.80 -10.42
N ILE A 112 -4.80 6.49 -11.29
CA ILE A 112 -4.12 5.20 -11.32
C ILE A 112 -2.69 5.42 -10.83
N ALA A 113 -2.26 4.61 -9.86
CA ALA A 113 -0.90 4.63 -9.35
C ALA A 113 0.07 4.07 -10.41
N ILE A 114 1.13 4.82 -10.70
CA ILE A 114 2.17 4.43 -11.67
C ILE A 114 3.59 4.40 -11.08
N GLY A 115 3.70 4.44 -9.75
CA GLY A 115 4.99 4.38 -9.06
C GLY A 115 5.79 5.69 -9.12
N PRO A 116 7.06 5.70 -8.68
CA PRO A 116 7.88 4.54 -8.31
C PRO A 116 7.55 3.93 -6.94
N VAL A 117 6.78 4.61 -6.08
CA VAL A 117 6.40 4.10 -4.75
C VAL A 117 4.89 3.86 -4.68
N TYR A 118 4.52 2.64 -4.30
CA TYR A 118 3.13 2.23 -4.08
C TYR A 118 2.90 2.05 -2.58
N SER A 119 2.17 2.99 -1.98
CA SER A 119 1.91 2.99 -0.53
C SER A 119 0.63 2.25 -0.12
N GLY A 120 -0.15 1.75 -1.08
CA GLY A 120 -1.43 1.08 -0.84
C GLY A 120 -1.28 -0.43 -0.68
N THR A 121 -2.31 -1.05 -0.11
CA THR A 121 -2.42 -2.52 0.02
C THR A 121 -3.64 -3.06 -0.73
N SER A 122 -4.26 -2.24 -1.59
CA SER A 122 -5.57 -2.51 -2.18
C SER A 122 -5.60 -3.82 -2.98
N VAL A 123 -4.55 -4.16 -3.72
CA VAL A 123 -4.48 -5.44 -4.48
C VAL A 123 -4.49 -6.64 -3.53
N ARG A 124 -3.69 -6.59 -2.46
CA ARG A 124 -3.69 -7.64 -1.41
C ARG A 124 -5.04 -7.73 -0.72
N ASP A 125 -5.67 -6.60 -0.44
CA ASP A 125 -6.89 -6.56 0.37
C ASP A 125 -8.16 -6.88 -0.46
N ALA A 126 -8.06 -6.85 -1.80
CA ALA A 126 -9.16 -7.15 -2.72
C ALA A 126 -9.19 -8.61 -3.21
N GLN A 127 -8.21 -9.43 -2.83
CA GLN A 127 -8.08 -10.84 -3.23
C GLN A 127 -8.30 -11.80 -2.05
N THR A 128 -8.58 -13.07 -2.34
CA THR A 128 -8.78 -14.12 -1.34
C THR A 128 -7.84 -15.33 -1.48
N GLN A 129 -6.88 -15.28 -2.42
CA GLN A 129 -5.82 -16.28 -2.61
C GLN A 129 -4.94 -16.49 -1.37
N LYS A 130 -4.69 -15.41 -0.62
CA LYS A 130 -3.95 -15.42 0.64
C LYS A 130 -4.65 -14.56 1.67
N ALA A 131 -4.69 -15.05 2.90
CA ALA A 131 -5.19 -14.36 4.07
C ALA A 131 -4.08 -14.11 5.09
N TYR A 132 -4.33 -13.21 6.04
CA TYR A 132 -3.38 -12.94 7.14
C TYR A 132 -2.93 -14.22 7.88
N SER A 133 -3.81 -15.23 8.01
CA SER A 133 -3.50 -16.51 8.65
C SER A 133 -2.47 -17.36 7.92
N ASP A 134 -2.16 -17.05 6.67
CA ASP A 134 -1.13 -17.74 5.88
C ASP A 134 0.28 -17.19 6.18
N PHE A 135 0.38 -16.16 7.02
CA PHE A 135 1.61 -15.49 7.40
C PHE A 135 1.81 -15.53 8.91
N THR A 136 3.06 -15.50 9.33
CA THR A 136 3.43 -15.65 10.74
C THR A 136 3.16 -14.36 11.52
N ASN A 137 3.32 -13.22 10.87
CA ASN A 137 3.26 -11.91 11.51
C ASN A 137 2.80 -10.80 10.55
N GLN A 138 2.55 -9.61 11.11
CA GLN A 138 2.13 -8.43 10.36
C GLN A 138 3.19 -7.91 9.37
N GLY A 139 4.47 -8.16 9.65
CA GLY A 139 5.59 -7.80 8.78
C GLY A 139 5.49 -8.55 7.46
N GLU A 140 5.42 -9.88 7.52
CA GLU A 140 5.25 -10.76 6.34
C GLU A 140 3.98 -10.43 5.55
N TRP A 141 2.85 -10.20 6.23
CA TRP A 141 1.62 -9.79 5.55
C TRP A 141 1.75 -8.44 4.82
N SER A 142 2.58 -7.54 5.33
CA SER A 142 2.87 -6.25 4.70
C SER A 142 3.86 -6.40 3.54
N GLU A 143 4.85 -7.26 3.68
CA GLU A 143 5.80 -7.61 2.62
C GLU A 143 5.09 -8.27 1.43
N TYR A 144 4.06 -9.09 1.68
CA TYR A 144 3.26 -9.68 0.61
C TYR A 144 2.53 -8.61 -0.23
N ALA A 145 1.94 -7.60 0.42
CA ALA A 145 1.38 -6.44 -0.30
C ALA A 145 2.45 -5.69 -1.11
N LEU A 146 3.63 -5.48 -0.53
CA LEU A 146 4.74 -4.83 -1.23
C LEU A 146 5.21 -5.65 -2.45
N GLY A 147 5.27 -6.98 -2.31
CA GLY A 147 5.60 -7.90 -3.40
C GLY A 147 4.62 -7.80 -4.54
N LEU A 148 3.31 -7.83 -4.25
CA LEU A 148 2.26 -7.64 -5.26
C LEU A 148 2.38 -6.28 -5.96
N ASN A 149 2.60 -5.19 -5.21
CA ASN A 149 2.79 -3.87 -5.80
C ASN A 149 4.06 -3.77 -6.67
N THR A 150 5.12 -4.49 -6.30
CA THR A 150 6.35 -4.56 -7.11
C THR A 150 6.09 -5.26 -8.44
N ILE A 151 5.28 -6.33 -8.42
CA ILE A 151 4.87 -7.04 -9.63
C ILE A 151 3.96 -6.15 -10.51
N VAL A 152 3.02 -5.43 -9.91
CA VAL A 152 2.21 -4.41 -10.59
C VAL A 152 3.09 -3.43 -11.36
N ASP A 153 4.10 -2.86 -10.69
CA ASP A 153 5.00 -1.91 -11.31
C ASP A 153 5.73 -2.53 -12.51
N GLN A 154 6.33 -3.70 -12.31
CA GLN A 154 7.20 -4.33 -13.31
C GLN A 154 6.44 -4.91 -14.51
N GLN A 155 5.28 -5.53 -14.28
CA GLN A 155 4.55 -6.27 -15.30
C GLN A 155 3.40 -5.48 -15.92
N VAL A 156 2.81 -4.52 -15.19
CA VAL A 156 1.60 -3.81 -15.63
C VAL A 156 1.92 -2.36 -15.99
N VAL A 157 2.66 -1.64 -15.15
CA VAL A 157 2.87 -0.20 -15.34
C VAL A 157 4.08 0.09 -16.24
N ALA A 158 5.25 -0.44 -15.90
CA ALA A 158 6.50 -0.15 -16.59
C ALA A 158 6.45 -0.42 -18.12
N PRO A 159 5.81 -1.51 -18.62
CA PRO A 159 5.73 -1.76 -20.06
C PRO A 159 4.98 -0.68 -20.85
N ASN A 160 4.07 0.06 -20.20
CA ASN A 160 3.28 1.11 -20.85
C ASN A 160 4.07 2.41 -21.08
N ASN A 161 5.24 2.59 -20.42
CA ASN A 161 6.12 3.74 -20.60
C ASN A 161 5.40 5.10 -20.60
N PHE A 162 4.57 5.35 -19.57
CA PHE A 162 3.86 6.61 -19.44
C PHE A 162 4.82 7.80 -19.50
N ASP A 163 4.44 8.82 -20.26
CA ASP A 163 5.19 10.07 -20.46
C ASP A 163 4.23 11.22 -20.74
N ALA A 164 4.73 12.45 -20.91
CA ALA A 164 3.89 13.61 -21.24
C ALA A 164 3.06 13.43 -22.53
N ASN A 165 3.49 12.58 -23.48
CA ASN A 165 2.76 12.30 -24.73
C ASN A 165 1.60 11.31 -24.53
N SER A 166 1.50 10.72 -23.35
CA SER A 166 0.40 9.82 -22.99
C SER A 166 -0.87 10.59 -22.62
N VAL A 167 -0.77 11.89 -22.31
CA VAL A 167 -1.95 12.75 -22.08
C VAL A 167 -2.82 12.80 -23.34
N GLY A 168 -4.12 12.61 -23.17
CA GLY A 168 -5.12 12.55 -24.25
C GLY A 168 -5.35 11.14 -24.81
N LYS A 169 -4.54 10.14 -24.43
CA LYS A 169 -4.76 8.74 -24.79
C LYS A 169 -5.86 8.10 -23.96
N THR A 170 -6.48 7.07 -24.53
CA THR A 170 -7.46 6.25 -23.81
C THR A 170 -6.75 5.13 -23.07
N VAL A 171 -7.14 4.90 -21.83
CA VAL A 171 -6.66 3.81 -20.98
C VAL A 171 -7.83 2.95 -20.58
N THR A 172 -7.72 1.66 -20.86
CA THR A 172 -8.56 0.63 -20.25
C THR A 172 -7.80 0.03 -19.08
N PHE A 173 -8.43 -0.01 -17.91
CA PHE A 173 -7.79 -0.50 -16.70
C PHE A 173 -8.67 -1.50 -15.96
N THR A 174 -8.00 -2.37 -15.22
CA THR A 174 -8.58 -3.20 -14.16
C THR A 174 -7.62 -3.19 -12.99
N GLY A 175 -8.13 -3.06 -11.78
CA GLY A 175 -7.30 -2.89 -10.60
C GLY A 175 -8.09 -2.98 -9.31
N ALA A 176 -7.43 -2.65 -8.22
CA ALA A 176 -8.04 -2.57 -6.91
C ALA A 176 -7.91 -1.16 -6.34
N CYS A 177 -8.94 -0.71 -5.64
CA CYS A 177 -8.91 0.54 -4.87
C CYS A 177 -9.46 0.32 -3.46
N SER A 178 -8.93 1.03 -2.48
CA SER A 178 -9.55 1.09 -1.16
C SER A 178 -10.80 1.97 -1.19
N ALA A 179 -11.72 1.76 -0.24
CA ALA A 179 -12.87 2.63 -0.02
C ALA A 179 -12.43 4.11 -0.06
N PRO A 180 -13.00 4.94 -0.96
CA PRO A 180 -12.54 6.33 -1.09
C PRO A 180 -12.89 7.14 0.16
N THR A 181 -11.88 7.67 0.86
CA THR A 181 -12.06 8.48 2.07
C THR A 181 -12.16 9.99 1.79
N GLY A 182 -12.14 10.39 0.51
CA GLY A 182 -12.22 11.78 0.06
C GLY A 182 -12.68 11.88 -1.39
N ASP A 183 -12.23 12.93 -2.09
CA ASP A 183 -12.66 13.22 -3.47
C ASP A 183 -11.78 12.53 -4.52
N THR A 184 -10.88 11.63 -4.10
CA THR A 184 -9.98 10.91 -5.00
C THR A 184 -10.10 9.41 -4.79
N ILE A 185 -10.22 8.69 -5.90
CA ILE A 185 -10.08 7.23 -5.95
C ILE A 185 -8.69 6.94 -6.50
N MET A 186 -7.87 6.25 -5.71
CA MET A 186 -6.58 5.75 -6.17
C MET A 186 -6.71 4.27 -6.49
N VAL A 187 -6.48 3.92 -7.75
CA VAL A 187 -6.52 2.54 -8.26
C VAL A 187 -5.09 2.04 -8.42
N THR A 188 -4.80 0.88 -7.85
CA THR A 188 -3.59 0.11 -8.15
C THR A 188 -3.93 -0.88 -9.27
N PRO A 189 -3.33 -0.72 -10.47
CA PRO A 189 -3.72 -1.50 -11.64
C PRO A 189 -3.18 -2.92 -11.58
N VAL A 190 -3.98 -3.92 -11.92
CA VAL A 190 -3.53 -5.30 -12.18
C VAL A 190 -3.50 -5.62 -13.68
N ALA A 191 -4.20 -4.81 -14.49
CA ALA A 191 -4.10 -4.81 -15.93
C ALA A 191 -4.30 -3.39 -16.48
N LEU A 192 -3.50 -3.02 -17.48
CA LEU A 192 -3.58 -1.74 -18.18
C LEU A 192 -3.34 -1.94 -19.68
N ALA A 193 -4.15 -1.25 -20.48
CA ALA A 193 -3.93 -1.10 -21.91
C ALA A 193 -4.11 0.37 -22.29
N VAL A 194 -3.14 0.93 -23.01
CA VAL A 194 -3.14 2.31 -23.51
C VAL A 194 -3.27 2.28 -25.04
N GLU A 195 -4.16 3.11 -25.58
CA GLU A 195 -4.37 3.28 -27.04
C GLU A 195 -3.64 4.50 -27.61
#